data_AF-A0A7V6AJX1-F1
#
_entry.id   AF-A0A7V6AJX1-F1
#
_cell.length_a   1.000
_cell.length_b   1.000
_cell.length_c   1.000
_cell.angle_alpha   90.00
_cell.angle_beta   90.00
_cell.angle_gamma   90.00
#
_symmetry.space_group_name_H-M   'P 1'
#
loop_
_entity.id
_entity.type
_entity.pdbx_description
1 polymer ?
#
loop_
_entity_poly.entity_id
_entity_poly.type
_entity_poly.pdbx_seq_one_letter_code
_entity_poly.pdbx_strand_id
1 'polypeptide(L)'
;YNDEPGTLSGYVPALVPGAYTDDDTDIEWTYIIYMEKEDTLFLPDSSITHLWLKHFDRDIYSSNYYARELMKTGLSPRLTGNIFVNPWSRVNVAGQFNCETFAFVAPGMCRTAEEIAMHYTSVVVSEEPLQSTQLFAAMIAKAFVTGNRDSILQAGIAALDKNSHTFEAVTDAIRWVRQYPNDWKATRREVRKKYYFCDSFNKSLANTCAIIAEYLYGEGDFVKTMEIAFNWGFDADCNAATLGSILGAIKGYSWFEKNGWQINDVYCNKNRKGLPEDETITRFAERIMKLADKAILQYGGKKEILKEKLYYTIALQEPATLCKVTPPDILFETFEKTYKQKILAYFASGNPDTALLAANTYLAYVLKIAEDIRDRNPEQWQKGINSLKRQNELLWCVKNSPDNYVKKMLLTHGIQFVFPEPSLKGNVEFKLAGYPAASQVFVTGSLNGWKAWKTPMAKTAGGWMCRINLNPGRYEYKIVVDNVAMLDPANPLQEQNVCDGTTNSILIVK
;
A
#
# COMPACT_ATOMS: atom_id res chain seq x y z
N TYR A 1 -5.72 -14.05 14.55
CA TYR A 1 -6.07 -14.99 13.46
C TYR A 1 -4.86 -15.46 12.64
N ASN A 2 -3.62 -15.36 13.15
CA ASN A 2 -2.44 -15.86 12.41
C ASN A 2 -2.20 -17.35 12.68
N ASP A 3 -2.35 -17.78 13.93
CA ASP A 3 -2.20 -19.19 14.28
C ASP A 3 -3.47 -19.98 13.96
N GLU A 4 -4.58 -19.56 14.54
CA GLU A 4 -5.88 -20.20 14.36
C GLU A 4 -6.80 -19.42 13.40
N PRO A 5 -7.63 -20.12 12.61
CA PRO A 5 -8.66 -19.50 11.80
C PRO A 5 -9.74 -18.81 12.66
N GLY A 6 -10.50 -17.93 12.03
CA GLY A 6 -11.72 -17.38 12.61
C GLY A 6 -12.83 -18.41 12.81
N THR A 7 -13.88 -17.96 13.50
CA THR A 7 -15.07 -18.76 13.83
C THR A 7 -16.38 -18.07 13.42
N LEU A 8 -16.30 -17.04 12.57
CA LEU A 8 -17.47 -16.34 12.02
C LEU A 8 -18.37 -17.32 11.26
N SER A 9 -19.67 -17.21 11.48
CA SER A 9 -20.70 -17.97 10.77
C SER A 9 -21.99 -17.16 10.72
N GLY A 10 -22.77 -17.30 9.64
CA GLY A 10 -24.00 -16.54 9.48
C GLY A 10 -23.75 -15.08 9.14
N TYR A 11 -22.68 -14.80 8.40
CA TYR A 11 -22.36 -13.45 7.93
C TYR A 11 -23.51 -12.92 7.07
N VAL A 12 -23.96 -11.72 7.41
CA VAL A 12 -24.89 -10.95 6.59
C VAL A 12 -24.13 -9.71 6.15
N PRO A 13 -23.87 -9.54 4.84
CA PRO A 13 -23.20 -8.35 4.36
C PRO A 13 -23.95 -7.09 4.77
N ALA A 14 -23.20 -6.14 5.31
CA ALA A 14 -23.69 -4.83 5.67
C ALA A 14 -22.51 -3.86 5.73
N LEU A 15 -22.78 -2.61 5.39
CA LEU A 15 -21.86 -1.50 5.47
C LEU A 15 -22.63 -0.29 6.03
N VAL A 16 -23.12 -0.47 7.26
CA VAL A 16 -24.02 0.48 7.94
C VAL A 16 -23.40 1.88 8.13
N PRO A 17 -22.12 2.06 8.52
CA PRO A 17 -21.56 3.42 8.59
C PRO A 17 -21.16 3.96 7.20
N GLY A 18 -21.20 3.14 6.15
CA GLY A 18 -20.53 3.41 4.88
C GLY A 18 -19.08 2.91 4.87
N ALA A 19 -18.42 3.08 3.74
CA ALA A 19 -16.99 2.85 3.59
C ALA A 19 -16.19 4.04 4.15
N TYR A 20 -14.92 3.83 4.40
CA TYR A 20 -13.98 4.87 4.77
C TYR A 20 -12.60 4.55 4.21
N THR A 21 -11.70 5.53 4.20
CA THR A 21 -10.32 5.33 3.73
C THR A 21 -9.56 4.35 4.63
N ASP A 22 -9.16 3.22 4.07
CA ASP A 22 -8.14 2.28 4.57
C ASP A 22 -7.00 2.19 3.53
N ASP A 23 -5.85 1.62 3.89
CA ASP A 23 -4.70 1.58 2.99
C ASP A 23 -4.88 0.66 1.77
N ASP A 24 -5.91 -0.18 1.76
CA ASP A 24 -6.32 -1.00 0.62
C ASP A 24 -7.03 -0.15 -0.44
N THR A 25 -7.98 0.69 -0.03
CA THR A 25 -8.85 1.43 -0.97
C THR A 25 -8.38 2.86 -1.24
N ASP A 26 -7.71 3.51 -0.28
CA ASP A 26 -7.51 4.95 -0.34
C ASP A 26 -6.34 5.37 -1.25
N ILE A 27 -5.38 4.49 -1.48
CA ILE A 27 -4.27 4.69 -2.42
C ILE A 27 -4.83 4.67 -3.84
N GLU A 28 -5.60 3.65 -4.16
CA GLU A 28 -6.31 3.52 -5.44
C GLU A 28 -7.28 4.69 -5.66
N TRP A 29 -8.10 5.03 -4.67
CA TRP A 29 -9.02 6.17 -4.74
C TRP A 29 -8.31 7.49 -5.04
N THR A 30 -7.18 7.74 -4.39
CA THR A 30 -6.36 8.94 -4.65
C THR A 30 -5.86 8.97 -6.09
N TYR A 31 -5.41 7.83 -6.61
CA TYR A 31 -4.99 7.73 -8.01
C TYR A 31 -6.15 7.94 -8.98
N ILE A 32 -7.32 7.34 -8.74
CA ILE A 32 -8.52 7.49 -9.57
C ILE A 32 -8.97 8.96 -9.64
N ILE A 33 -8.95 9.70 -8.53
CA ILE A 33 -9.23 11.15 -8.52
C ILE A 33 -8.27 11.89 -9.45
N TYR A 34 -6.97 11.59 -9.37
CA TYR A 34 -5.96 12.28 -10.19
C TYR A 34 -6.02 11.87 -11.66
N MET A 35 -6.25 10.58 -11.95
CA MET A 35 -6.49 10.07 -13.30
C MET A 35 -7.68 10.78 -13.94
N GLU A 36 -8.78 10.93 -13.20
CA GLU A 36 -9.97 11.62 -13.67
C GLU A 36 -9.70 13.11 -13.91
N LYS A 37 -9.00 13.76 -12.97
CA LYS A 37 -8.66 15.19 -13.04
C LYS A 37 -7.72 15.52 -14.19
N GLU A 38 -6.72 14.68 -14.42
CA GLU A 38 -5.74 14.83 -15.50
C GLU A 38 -6.19 14.19 -16.81
N ASP A 39 -7.38 13.58 -16.82
CA ASP A 39 -7.98 12.87 -17.95
C ASP A 39 -6.96 11.92 -18.62
N THR A 40 -6.34 11.04 -17.82
CA THR A 40 -5.33 10.08 -18.26
C THR A 40 -5.48 8.73 -17.55
N LEU A 41 -5.15 7.65 -18.27
CA LEU A 41 -5.06 6.30 -17.70
C LEU A 41 -3.69 6.04 -17.04
N PHE A 42 -2.69 6.88 -17.34
CA PHE A 42 -1.31 6.72 -16.87
C PHE A 42 -0.79 8.08 -16.40
N LEU A 43 -0.77 8.30 -15.09
CA LEU A 43 -0.22 9.53 -14.52
C LEU A 43 1.31 9.58 -14.75
N PRO A 44 1.88 10.73 -15.14
CA PRO A 44 3.33 10.86 -15.22
C PRO A 44 3.97 10.87 -13.83
N ASP A 45 5.26 10.52 -13.75
CA ASP A 45 6.04 10.46 -12.51
C ASP A 45 5.94 11.74 -11.66
N SER A 46 5.84 12.91 -12.31
CA SER A 46 5.66 14.19 -11.63
C SER A 46 4.34 14.28 -10.87
N SER A 47 3.24 13.81 -11.48
CA SER A 47 1.92 13.79 -10.86
C SER A 47 1.86 12.77 -9.73
N ILE A 48 2.47 11.60 -9.92
CA ILE A 48 2.61 10.57 -8.88
C ILE A 48 3.43 11.12 -7.69
N THR A 49 4.57 11.75 -7.94
CA THR A 49 5.36 12.37 -6.86
C THR A 49 4.55 13.43 -6.12
N HIS A 50 3.85 14.30 -6.87
CA HIS A 50 3.04 15.35 -6.27
C HIS A 50 1.92 14.79 -5.38
N LEU A 51 1.14 13.83 -5.87
CA LEU A 51 0.04 13.24 -5.09
C LEU A 51 0.57 12.51 -3.85
N TRP A 52 1.69 11.78 -3.95
CA TRP A 52 2.22 11.04 -2.82
C TRP A 52 2.72 11.92 -1.69
N LEU A 53 3.47 12.97 -2.05
CA LEU A 53 4.01 13.91 -1.08
C LEU A 53 2.90 14.73 -0.41
N LYS A 54 1.83 15.02 -1.14
CA LYS A 54 0.72 15.85 -0.68
C LYS A 54 -0.32 15.10 0.17
N HIS A 55 -0.67 13.86 -0.19
CA HIS A 55 -1.85 13.19 0.36
C HIS A 55 -1.55 12.00 1.30
N PHE A 56 -0.39 11.35 1.20
CA PHE A 56 -0.07 10.16 2.00
C PHE A 56 0.84 10.48 3.19
N ASP A 57 0.44 11.38 4.09
CA ASP A 57 1.27 11.76 5.24
C ASP A 57 1.09 10.86 6.47
N ARG A 58 0.09 9.98 6.49
CA ARG A 58 -0.19 9.01 7.57
C ARG A 58 -0.85 7.74 7.03
N ASP A 59 -1.00 6.73 7.88
CA ASP A 59 -1.71 5.47 7.57
C ASP A 59 -1.24 4.86 6.25
N ILE A 60 0.09 4.81 6.11
CA ILE A 60 0.80 4.08 5.06
C ILE A 60 1.94 3.32 5.74
N TYR A 61 2.18 2.09 5.30
CA TYR A 61 3.06 1.17 6.02
C TYR A 61 4.13 0.59 5.10
N SER A 62 5.21 0.10 5.72
CA SER A 62 6.25 -0.71 5.07
C SER A 62 6.72 -0.14 3.72
N SER A 63 6.37 -0.79 2.60
CA SER A 63 6.82 -0.37 1.27
C SER A 63 6.25 0.97 0.82
N ASN A 64 4.97 1.24 1.12
CA ASN A 64 4.32 2.51 0.79
C ASN A 64 5.01 3.68 1.51
N TYR A 65 5.31 3.51 2.81
CA TYR A 65 6.00 4.55 3.57
C TYR A 65 7.45 4.74 3.13
N TYR A 66 8.17 3.64 2.87
CA TYR A 66 9.53 3.70 2.33
C TYR A 66 9.57 4.42 0.98
N ALA A 67 8.65 4.09 0.07
CA ALA A 67 8.57 4.70 -1.25
C ALA A 67 8.31 6.21 -1.16
N ARG A 68 7.37 6.63 -0.30
CA ARG A 68 7.13 8.06 -0.07
C ARG A 68 8.37 8.80 0.43
N GLU A 69 9.08 8.24 1.41
CA GLU A 69 10.26 8.88 1.97
C GLU A 69 11.44 8.89 0.98
N LEU A 70 11.52 7.91 0.07
CA LEU A 70 12.42 7.98 -1.08
C LEU A 70 12.04 9.11 -2.04
N MET A 71 10.75 9.29 -2.36
CA MET A 71 10.30 10.40 -3.24
C MET A 71 10.64 11.77 -2.65
N LYS A 72 10.59 11.94 -1.33
CA LYS A 72 11.03 13.19 -0.66
C LYS A 72 12.50 13.53 -0.90
N THR A 73 13.33 12.53 -1.17
CA THR A 73 14.75 12.76 -1.53
C THR A 73 14.93 13.21 -2.98
N GLY A 74 13.84 13.29 -3.77
CA GLY A 74 13.83 13.58 -5.19
C GLY A 74 13.91 12.35 -6.10
N LEU A 75 13.83 11.14 -5.52
CA LEU A 75 13.86 9.91 -6.31
C LEU A 75 12.56 9.73 -7.12
N SER A 76 12.68 9.34 -8.39
CA SER A 76 11.50 9.06 -9.24
C SER A 76 10.67 7.90 -8.66
N PRO A 77 9.33 7.98 -8.71
CA PRO A 77 8.43 6.90 -8.30
C PRO A 77 8.73 5.54 -8.95
N ARG A 78 9.26 5.51 -10.18
CA ARG A 78 9.62 4.24 -10.85
C ARG A 78 10.77 3.49 -10.18
N LEU A 79 11.57 4.20 -9.39
CA LEU A 79 12.68 3.61 -8.64
C LEU A 79 12.29 3.24 -7.21
N THR A 80 11.21 3.80 -6.66
CA THR A 80 10.86 3.61 -5.26
C THR A 80 10.29 2.23 -4.95
N GLY A 81 9.77 1.53 -5.96
CA GLY A 81 9.34 0.15 -5.86
C GLY A 81 10.42 -0.86 -6.25
N ASN A 82 11.66 -0.47 -6.58
CA ASN A 82 12.70 -1.42 -6.98
C ASN A 82 13.27 -2.21 -5.78
N ILE A 83 13.45 -3.53 -5.94
CA ILE A 83 13.93 -4.43 -4.86
C ILE A 83 15.28 -4.05 -4.23
N PHE A 84 16.16 -3.35 -4.95
CA PHE A 84 17.48 -2.93 -4.43
C PHE A 84 17.42 -1.58 -3.70
N VAL A 85 16.42 -0.76 -4.04
CA VAL A 85 16.23 0.58 -3.50
C VAL A 85 15.30 0.54 -2.27
N ASN A 86 14.24 -0.27 -2.33
CA ASN A 86 13.26 -0.44 -1.29
C ASN A 86 13.22 -1.91 -0.84
N PRO A 87 13.77 -2.24 0.34
CA PRO A 87 13.88 -3.61 0.83
C PRO A 87 12.52 -4.30 1.10
N TRP A 88 11.43 -3.54 1.23
CA TRP A 88 10.09 -4.10 1.40
C TRP A 88 9.46 -4.56 0.08
N SER A 89 9.93 -4.04 -1.05
CA SER A 89 9.30 -4.17 -2.35
C SER A 89 8.96 -5.62 -2.73
N ARG A 90 9.88 -6.57 -2.47
CA ARG A 90 9.73 -7.96 -2.90
C ARG A 90 8.74 -8.77 -2.03
N VAL A 91 8.43 -8.29 -0.83
CA VAL A 91 7.74 -9.08 0.21
C VAL A 91 6.38 -8.51 0.60
N ASN A 92 6.08 -7.30 0.11
CA ASN A 92 4.91 -6.53 0.51
C ASN A 92 3.66 -6.97 -0.28
N VAL A 93 2.51 -6.95 0.39
CA VAL A 93 1.20 -7.34 -0.14
C VAL A 93 0.55 -6.27 -1.03
N ALA A 94 1.11 -5.06 -1.13
CA ALA A 94 0.51 -3.95 -1.91
C ALA A 94 0.30 -4.26 -3.41
N GLY A 95 0.95 -5.29 -3.97
CA GLY A 95 0.64 -5.78 -5.32
C GLY A 95 -0.71 -6.52 -5.43
N GLN A 96 -1.40 -6.77 -4.31
CA GLN A 96 -2.66 -7.51 -4.26
C GLN A 96 -3.87 -6.61 -4.09
N PHE A 97 -3.77 -5.65 -3.17
CA PHE A 97 -4.89 -4.79 -2.76
C PHE A 97 -4.91 -3.39 -3.37
N ASN A 98 -3.91 -3.05 -4.20
CA ASN A 98 -3.87 -1.78 -4.93
C ASN A 98 -4.01 -1.99 -6.44
N CYS A 99 -4.83 -2.97 -6.86
CA CYS A 99 -4.98 -3.30 -8.28
C CYS A 99 -6.44 -3.38 -8.77
N GLU A 100 -7.40 -3.40 -7.85
CA GLU A 100 -8.79 -3.74 -8.11
C GLU A 100 -9.50 -2.66 -8.92
N THR A 101 -9.41 -1.40 -8.52
CA THR A 101 -10.08 -0.29 -9.20
C THR A 101 -9.43 0.00 -10.54
N PHE A 102 -8.11 -0.19 -10.67
CA PHE A 102 -7.41 -0.10 -11.95
C PHE A 102 -7.90 -1.18 -12.93
N ALA A 103 -8.25 -2.37 -12.45
CA ALA A 103 -8.86 -3.39 -13.29
C ALA A 103 -10.31 -3.07 -13.67
N PHE A 104 -11.08 -2.40 -12.79
CA PHE A 104 -12.41 -1.89 -13.13
C PHE A 104 -12.40 -0.84 -14.25
N VAL A 105 -11.30 -0.11 -14.44
CA VAL A 105 -11.12 0.84 -15.54
C VAL A 105 -11.03 0.13 -16.91
N ALA A 106 -10.74 -1.17 -16.97
CA ALA A 106 -10.55 -1.91 -18.21
C ALA A 106 -11.40 -3.20 -18.29
N PRO A 107 -12.74 -3.10 -18.22
CA PRO A 107 -13.63 -4.27 -18.19
C PRO A 107 -13.46 -5.11 -19.46
N GLY A 108 -13.26 -6.42 -19.32
CA GLY A 108 -13.05 -7.34 -20.44
C GLY A 108 -11.70 -7.19 -21.19
N MET A 109 -10.86 -6.23 -20.80
CA MET A 109 -9.58 -5.92 -21.46
C MET A 109 -8.42 -6.29 -20.53
N CYS A 110 -8.15 -7.60 -20.38
CA CYS A 110 -7.21 -8.12 -19.37
C CYS A 110 -5.82 -7.45 -19.48
N ARG A 111 -5.25 -7.38 -20.68
CA ARG A 111 -3.94 -6.74 -20.88
C ARG A 111 -3.92 -5.26 -20.49
N THR A 112 -4.92 -4.46 -20.88
CA THR A 112 -4.99 -3.06 -20.46
C THR A 112 -5.15 -2.94 -18.94
N ALA A 113 -5.94 -3.80 -18.30
CA ALA A 113 -6.08 -3.82 -16.83
C ALA A 113 -4.73 -4.08 -16.14
N GLU A 114 -3.97 -5.08 -16.61
CA GLU A 114 -2.62 -5.40 -16.13
C GLU A 114 -1.66 -4.20 -16.29
N GLU A 115 -1.65 -3.55 -17.46
CA GLU A 115 -0.80 -2.39 -17.77
C GLU A 115 -1.09 -1.21 -16.82
N ILE A 116 -2.37 -0.87 -16.62
CA ILE A 116 -2.78 0.24 -15.72
C ILE A 116 -2.41 -0.11 -14.27
N ALA A 117 -2.78 -1.29 -13.79
CA ALA A 117 -2.52 -1.69 -12.41
C ALA A 117 -1.01 -1.76 -12.10
N MET A 118 -0.20 -2.27 -13.02
CA MET A 118 1.27 -2.32 -12.84
C MET A 118 1.92 -0.95 -12.86
N HIS A 119 1.40 0.00 -13.64
CA HIS A 119 1.92 1.37 -13.65
C HIS A 119 1.87 2.01 -12.27
N TYR A 120 0.81 1.76 -11.49
CA TYR A 120 0.63 2.32 -10.16
C TYR A 120 1.23 1.48 -9.03
N THR A 121 1.10 0.15 -9.08
CA THR A 121 1.66 -0.73 -8.04
C THR A 121 3.20 -0.81 -8.10
N SER A 122 3.80 -0.64 -9.28
CA SER A 122 5.27 -0.62 -9.42
C SER A 122 5.98 0.52 -8.70
N VAL A 123 5.21 1.54 -8.26
CA VAL A 123 5.71 2.63 -7.42
C VAL A 123 6.20 2.12 -6.06
N VAL A 124 5.63 1.01 -5.57
CA VAL A 124 5.87 0.53 -4.21
C VAL A 124 6.34 -0.93 -4.16
N VAL A 125 6.13 -1.72 -5.21
CA VAL A 125 6.55 -3.14 -5.25
C VAL A 125 7.12 -3.55 -6.61
N SER A 126 7.85 -4.67 -6.65
CA SER A 126 8.42 -5.25 -7.88
C SER A 126 8.67 -6.76 -7.73
N GLU A 127 8.84 -7.46 -8.84
CA GLU A 127 9.00 -8.92 -8.91
C GLU A 127 7.73 -9.68 -8.46
N GLU A 128 7.81 -10.53 -7.42
CA GLU A 128 6.73 -11.42 -7.00
C GLU A 128 5.41 -10.69 -6.67
N PRO A 129 5.37 -9.57 -5.94
CA PRO A 129 4.11 -8.86 -5.74
C PRO A 129 3.49 -8.32 -7.03
N LEU A 130 4.28 -7.95 -8.06
CA LEU A 130 3.71 -7.55 -9.36
C LEU A 130 3.12 -8.72 -10.14
N GLN A 131 3.58 -9.95 -9.90
CA GLN A 131 2.90 -11.14 -10.39
C GLN A 131 1.48 -11.26 -9.81
N SER A 132 1.29 -10.84 -8.55
CA SER A 132 -0.04 -10.79 -7.94
C SER A 132 -0.91 -9.68 -8.56
N THR A 133 -0.31 -8.52 -8.87
CA THR A 133 -1.02 -7.43 -9.58
C THR A 133 -1.60 -7.92 -10.91
N GLN A 134 -0.76 -8.53 -11.77
CA GLN A 134 -1.22 -8.98 -13.09
C GLN A 134 -2.22 -10.14 -12.98
N LEU A 135 -2.05 -11.04 -12.01
CA LEU A 135 -2.99 -12.13 -11.71
C LEU A 135 -4.40 -11.59 -11.42
N PHE A 136 -4.53 -10.70 -10.43
CA PHE A 136 -5.84 -10.23 -9.99
C PHE A 136 -6.45 -9.21 -10.94
N ALA A 137 -5.64 -8.36 -11.58
CA ALA A 137 -6.13 -7.45 -12.62
C ALA A 137 -6.75 -8.23 -13.80
N ALA A 138 -6.11 -9.30 -14.26
CA ALA A 138 -6.66 -10.17 -15.30
C ALA A 138 -7.95 -10.87 -14.88
N MET A 139 -7.99 -11.42 -13.65
CA MET A 139 -9.19 -12.07 -13.12
C MET A 139 -10.37 -11.10 -13.02
N ILE A 140 -10.17 -9.91 -12.48
CA ILE A 140 -11.21 -8.88 -12.33
C ILE A 140 -11.69 -8.40 -13.69
N ALA A 141 -10.79 -8.08 -14.61
CA ALA A 141 -11.16 -7.66 -15.96
C ALA A 141 -11.98 -8.74 -16.69
N LYS A 142 -11.59 -10.03 -16.56
CA LYS A 142 -12.34 -11.15 -17.16
C LYS A 142 -13.72 -11.32 -16.53
N ALA A 143 -13.87 -11.05 -15.24
CA ALA A 143 -15.12 -11.23 -14.49
C ALA A 143 -16.28 -10.35 -14.99
N PHE A 144 -15.99 -9.21 -15.64
CA PHE A 144 -17.04 -8.38 -16.27
C PHE A 144 -17.74 -9.04 -17.46
N VAL A 145 -17.12 -10.06 -18.09
CA VAL A 145 -17.63 -10.65 -19.34
C VAL A 145 -17.98 -12.13 -19.21
N THR A 146 -17.79 -12.73 -18.02
CA THR A 146 -18.17 -14.11 -17.76
C THR A 146 -18.37 -14.36 -16.26
N GLY A 147 -19.36 -15.19 -15.91
CA GLY A 147 -19.49 -15.78 -14.58
C GLY A 147 -18.82 -17.15 -14.43
N ASN A 148 -18.14 -17.65 -15.48
CA ASN A 148 -17.47 -18.93 -15.43
C ASN A 148 -16.17 -18.83 -14.62
N ARG A 149 -16.17 -19.49 -13.46
CA ARG A 149 -15.06 -19.42 -12.49
C ARG A 149 -13.74 -19.95 -13.04
N ASP A 150 -13.78 -21.05 -13.77
CA ASP A 150 -12.58 -21.63 -14.37
C ASP A 150 -11.99 -20.67 -15.41
N SER A 151 -12.84 -20.04 -16.24
CA SER A 151 -12.37 -19.05 -17.22
C SER A 151 -11.72 -17.83 -16.58
N ILE A 152 -12.25 -17.34 -15.46
CA ILE A 152 -11.67 -16.23 -14.70
C ILE A 152 -10.32 -16.64 -14.11
N LEU A 153 -10.25 -17.80 -13.43
CA LEU A 153 -9.02 -18.31 -12.85
C LEU A 153 -7.95 -18.56 -13.93
N GLN A 154 -8.32 -19.12 -15.08
CA GLN A 154 -7.39 -19.33 -16.19
C GLN A 154 -6.87 -18.02 -16.77
N ALA A 155 -7.68 -16.95 -16.83
CA ALA A 155 -7.19 -15.65 -17.26
C ALA A 155 -6.08 -15.13 -16.31
N GLY A 156 -6.31 -15.25 -15.00
CA GLY A 156 -5.30 -14.94 -13.99
C GLY A 156 -4.02 -15.77 -14.12
N ILE A 157 -4.15 -17.09 -14.25
CA ILE A 157 -2.99 -18.00 -14.42
C ILE A 157 -2.21 -17.69 -15.70
N ALA A 158 -2.90 -17.33 -16.78
CA ALA A 158 -2.27 -16.98 -18.06
C ALA A 158 -1.49 -15.66 -18.00
N ALA A 159 -1.82 -14.76 -17.07
CA ALA A 159 -1.03 -13.56 -16.82
C ALA A 159 0.33 -13.92 -16.20
N LEU A 160 0.40 -14.88 -15.28
CA LEU A 160 1.61 -15.19 -14.49
C LEU A 160 2.82 -15.68 -15.30
N ASP A 161 4.02 -15.32 -14.85
CA ASP A 161 5.25 -16.01 -15.25
C ASP A 161 5.31 -17.38 -14.56
N LYS A 162 5.44 -18.45 -15.34
CA LYS A 162 5.49 -19.83 -14.85
C LYS A 162 6.70 -20.12 -13.95
N ASN A 163 7.74 -19.29 -14.01
CA ASN A 163 8.92 -19.42 -13.16
C ASN A 163 8.77 -18.68 -11.82
N SER A 164 7.70 -17.92 -11.62
CA SER A 164 7.48 -17.14 -10.39
C SER A 164 7.06 -18.02 -9.22
N HIS A 165 7.41 -17.61 -8.00
CA HIS A 165 6.92 -18.25 -6.78
C HIS A 165 5.43 -17.98 -6.58
N THR A 166 4.91 -16.90 -7.15
CA THR A 166 3.48 -16.61 -7.21
C THR A 166 2.72 -17.66 -8.01
N PHE A 167 3.23 -18.07 -9.18
CA PHE A 167 2.67 -19.19 -9.95
C PHE A 167 2.68 -20.49 -9.15
N GLU A 168 3.79 -20.79 -8.46
CA GLU A 168 3.86 -21.93 -7.54
C GLU A 168 2.75 -21.86 -6.48
N ALA A 169 2.58 -20.71 -5.79
CA ALA A 169 1.56 -20.50 -4.78
C ALA A 169 0.12 -20.71 -5.31
N VAL A 170 -0.18 -20.22 -6.52
CA VAL A 170 -1.49 -20.45 -7.17
C VAL A 170 -1.72 -21.93 -7.47
N THR A 171 -0.71 -22.62 -8.03
CA THR A 171 -0.84 -24.07 -8.33
C THR A 171 -0.95 -24.92 -7.07
N ASP A 172 -0.28 -24.52 -6.00
CA ASP A 172 -0.37 -25.13 -4.68
C ASP A 172 -1.76 -24.98 -4.07
N ALA A 173 -2.36 -23.78 -4.14
CA ALA A 173 -3.74 -23.54 -3.72
C ALA A 173 -4.72 -24.48 -4.44
N ILE A 174 -4.62 -24.56 -5.77
CA ILE A 174 -5.46 -25.45 -6.61
C ILE A 174 -5.28 -26.91 -6.20
N ARG A 175 -4.03 -27.35 -5.98
CA ARG A 175 -3.72 -28.71 -5.55
C ARG A 175 -4.33 -29.01 -4.18
N TRP A 176 -4.16 -28.14 -3.21
CA TRP A 176 -4.65 -28.35 -1.85
C TRP A 176 -6.16 -28.30 -1.76
N VAL A 177 -6.83 -27.41 -2.51
CA VAL A 177 -8.29 -27.42 -2.60
C VAL A 177 -8.80 -28.76 -3.14
N ARG A 178 -8.15 -29.32 -4.17
CA ARG A 178 -8.49 -30.65 -4.70
C ARG A 178 -8.23 -31.77 -3.70
N GLN A 179 -7.17 -31.66 -2.91
CA GLN A 179 -6.83 -32.64 -1.87
C GLN A 179 -7.81 -32.57 -0.68
N TYR A 180 -8.32 -31.39 -0.36
CA TYR A 180 -9.18 -31.11 0.79
C TYR A 180 -10.47 -30.40 0.37
N PRO A 181 -11.34 -31.00 -0.47
CA PRO A 181 -12.45 -30.30 -1.15
C PRO A 181 -13.48 -29.66 -0.21
N ASN A 182 -13.61 -30.15 1.02
CA ASN A 182 -14.55 -29.64 2.02
C ASN A 182 -13.88 -29.17 3.32
N ASP A 183 -12.54 -29.06 3.33
CA ASP A 183 -11.77 -28.65 4.52
C ASP A 183 -10.80 -27.52 4.17
N TRP A 184 -11.36 -26.31 4.04
CA TRP A 184 -10.55 -25.12 3.80
C TRP A 184 -9.54 -24.85 4.93
N LYS A 185 -9.80 -25.33 6.16
CA LYS A 185 -8.88 -25.22 7.29
C LYS A 185 -7.65 -26.09 7.07
N ALA A 186 -7.78 -27.26 6.45
CA ALA A 186 -6.63 -28.08 6.03
C ALA A 186 -5.77 -27.35 5.01
N THR A 187 -6.36 -26.77 3.96
CA THR A 187 -5.63 -25.97 2.99
C THR A 187 -4.93 -24.78 3.67
N ARG A 188 -5.62 -24.04 4.54
CA ARG A 188 -5.02 -22.96 5.33
C ARG A 188 -3.79 -23.43 6.12
N ARG A 189 -3.84 -24.60 6.76
CA ARG A 189 -2.68 -25.16 7.49
C ARG A 189 -1.48 -25.40 6.55
N GLU A 190 -1.71 -25.87 5.34
CA GLU A 190 -0.63 -26.04 4.34
C GLU A 190 -0.08 -24.69 3.85
N VAL A 191 -0.95 -23.71 3.55
CA VAL A 191 -0.54 -22.34 3.19
C VAL A 191 0.33 -21.75 4.31
N ARG A 192 -0.14 -21.85 5.56
CA ARG A 192 0.58 -21.40 6.74
C ARG A 192 1.96 -22.04 6.81
N LYS A 193 2.02 -23.37 6.73
CA LYS A 193 3.25 -24.17 6.84
C LYS A 193 4.28 -23.80 5.77
N LYS A 194 3.86 -23.60 4.52
CA LYS A 194 4.78 -23.36 3.40
C LYS A 194 5.16 -21.88 3.25
N TYR A 195 4.19 -20.97 3.33
CA TYR A 195 4.38 -19.58 2.93
C TYR A 195 4.35 -18.58 4.08
N TYR A 196 3.73 -18.91 5.23
CA TYR A 196 3.61 -17.93 6.32
C TYR A 196 4.71 -18.03 7.39
N PHE A 197 5.28 -19.23 7.60
CA PHE A 197 6.26 -19.51 8.68
C PHE A 197 7.73 -19.43 8.28
N CYS A 198 8.04 -19.37 6.98
CA CYS A 198 9.41 -19.23 6.51
C CYS A 198 9.77 -17.74 6.44
N ASP A 199 10.62 -17.28 7.36
CA ASP A 199 11.30 -15.97 7.43
C ASP A 199 10.62 -14.81 6.68
N SER A 200 9.82 -13.96 7.36
CA SER A 200 9.46 -12.55 7.02
C SER A 200 9.18 -12.08 5.57
N PHE A 201 9.30 -12.94 4.55
CA PHE A 201 9.47 -12.61 3.13
C PHE A 201 8.22 -12.96 2.31
N ASN A 202 7.29 -13.76 2.84
CA ASN A 202 6.27 -14.41 2.03
C ASN A 202 4.82 -14.04 2.39
N LYS A 203 4.57 -12.88 3.02
CA LYS A 203 3.19 -12.40 3.25
C LYS A 203 2.41 -12.30 1.94
N SER A 204 3.03 -11.74 0.89
CA SER A 204 2.43 -11.69 -0.43
C SER A 204 2.09 -13.09 -0.97
N LEU A 205 3.04 -14.04 -1.00
CA LEU A 205 2.75 -15.39 -1.50
C LEU A 205 1.68 -16.12 -0.68
N ALA A 206 1.73 -16.02 0.65
CA ALA A 206 0.74 -16.64 1.53
C ALA A 206 -0.67 -16.09 1.27
N ASN A 207 -0.80 -14.78 1.10
CA ASN A 207 -2.07 -14.12 0.80
C ASN A 207 -2.57 -14.43 -0.62
N THR A 208 -1.72 -14.42 -1.64
CA THR A 208 -2.13 -14.82 -3.00
C THR A 208 -2.64 -16.27 -3.00
N CYS A 209 -1.93 -17.17 -2.31
CA CYS A 209 -2.36 -18.56 -2.16
C CYS A 209 -3.71 -18.67 -1.43
N ALA A 210 -3.92 -17.85 -0.40
CA ALA A 210 -5.16 -17.78 0.36
C ALA A 210 -6.33 -17.32 -0.52
N ILE A 211 -6.20 -16.19 -1.21
CA ILE A 211 -7.24 -15.65 -2.11
C ILE A 211 -7.67 -16.69 -3.15
N ILE A 212 -6.73 -17.39 -3.78
CA ILE A 212 -7.08 -18.43 -4.76
C ILE A 212 -7.82 -19.61 -4.09
N ALA A 213 -7.39 -20.04 -2.90
CA ALA A 213 -8.09 -21.10 -2.19
C ALA A 213 -9.51 -20.68 -1.78
N GLU A 214 -9.66 -19.47 -1.22
CA GLU A 214 -10.92 -18.86 -0.83
C GLU A 214 -11.88 -18.72 -2.02
N TYR A 215 -11.38 -18.24 -3.17
CA TYR A 215 -12.13 -18.18 -4.44
C TYR A 215 -12.65 -19.56 -4.88
N LEU A 216 -11.84 -20.60 -4.67
CA LEU A 216 -12.19 -21.96 -5.05
C LEU A 216 -13.22 -22.59 -4.10
N TYR A 217 -13.05 -22.43 -2.79
CA TYR A 217 -14.02 -22.93 -1.79
C TYR A 217 -15.33 -22.13 -1.76
N GLY A 218 -15.29 -20.84 -2.09
CA GLY A 218 -16.43 -19.94 -2.10
C GLY A 218 -17.46 -20.25 -3.18
N GLU A 219 -17.10 -21.04 -4.20
CA GLU A 219 -18.00 -21.58 -5.21
C GLU A 219 -18.81 -20.56 -6.05
N GLY A 220 -18.40 -19.28 -6.03
CA GLY A 220 -19.13 -18.18 -6.67
C GLY A 220 -20.29 -17.63 -5.83
N ASP A 221 -20.48 -18.16 -4.62
CA ASP A 221 -21.38 -17.61 -3.61
C ASP A 221 -20.69 -16.48 -2.86
N PHE A 222 -21.29 -15.28 -2.87
CA PHE A 222 -20.68 -14.09 -2.28
C PHE A 222 -20.51 -14.23 -0.77
N VAL A 223 -21.57 -14.64 -0.06
CA VAL A 223 -21.59 -14.68 1.40
C VAL A 223 -20.63 -15.75 1.89
N LYS A 224 -20.68 -16.95 1.32
CA LYS A 224 -19.75 -18.05 1.61
C LYS A 224 -18.30 -17.65 1.36
N THR A 225 -18.03 -16.97 0.26
CA THR A 225 -16.66 -16.52 -0.07
C THR A 225 -16.14 -15.52 0.98
N MET A 226 -16.95 -14.52 1.36
CA MET A 226 -16.59 -13.54 2.38
C MET A 226 -16.40 -14.19 3.75
N GLU A 227 -17.28 -15.12 4.15
CA GLU A 227 -17.14 -15.87 5.40
C GLU A 227 -15.81 -16.64 5.47
N ILE A 228 -15.42 -17.29 4.38
CA ILE A 228 -14.16 -18.04 4.33
C ILE A 228 -12.99 -17.05 4.39
N ALA A 229 -13.00 -15.97 3.62
CA ALA A 229 -11.94 -14.95 3.62
C ALA A 229 -11.74 -14.35 5.02
N PHE A 230 -12.81 -13.90 5.68
CA PHE A 230 -12.74 -13.35 7.04
C PHE A 230 -12.23 -14.37 8.07
N ASN A 231 -12.59 -15.64 7.91
CA ASN A 231 -12.12 -16.70 8.79
C ASN A 231 -10.72 -17.20 8.45
N TRP A 232 -10.18 -16.88 7.26
CA TRP A 232 -8.85 -17.30 6.88
C TRP A 232 -7.78 -16.65 7.76
N GLY A 233 -8.00 -15.40 8.19
CA GLY A 233 -6.98 -14.64 8.93
C GLY A 233 -5.82 -14.22 8.02
N PHE A 234 -4.61 -14.10 8.57
CA PHE A 234 -3.51 -13.38 7.92
C PHE A 234 -3.91 -11.91 7.65
N ASP A 235 -3.68 -11.39 6.45
CA ASP A 235 -4.25 -10.13 5.95
C ASP A 235 -5.60 -10.45 5.27
N ALA A 236 -6.67 -10.58 6.05
CA ALA A 236 -7.96 -11.09 5.56
C ALA A 236 -8.83 -10.00 4.88
N ASP A 237 -8.59 -8.74 5.22
CA ASP A 237 -9.24 -7.57 4.63
C ASP A 237 -8.94 -7.44 3.14
N CYS A 238 -7.67 -7.48 2.73
CA CYS A 238 -7.32 -7.44 1.31
C CYS A 238 -7.90 -8.61 0.54
N ASN A 239 -7.92 -9.80 1.14
CA ASN A 239 -8.44 -10.99 0.50
C ASN A 239 -9.94 -10.83 0.18
N ALA A 240 -10.70 -10.35 1.16
CA ALA A 240 -12.12 -10.07 0.98
C ALA A 240 -12.36 -8.95 -0.04
N ALA A 241 -11.51 -7.92 -0.09
CA ALA A 241 -11.60 -6.83 -1.08
C ALA A 241 -11.40 -7.34 -2.51
N THR A 242 -10.34 -8.12 -2.77
CA THR A 242 -10.06 -8.69 -4.09
C THR A 242 -11.17 -9.67 -4.53
N LEU A 243 -11.61 -10.57 -3.65
CA LEU A 243 -12.69 -11.52 -3.94
C LEU A 243 -14.04 -10.83 -4.13
N GLY A 244 -14.31 -9.80 -3.32
CA GLY A 244 -15.47 -8.92 -3.46
C GLY A 244 -15.50 -8.21 -4.80
N SER A 245 -14.33 -7.78 -5.29
CA SER A 245 -14.17 -7.15 -6.60
C SER A 245 -14.47 -8.11 -7.75
N ILE A 246 -13.94 -9.34 -7.70
CA ILE A 246 -14.21 -10.37 -8.71
C ILE A 246 -15.69 -10.74 -8.73
N LEU A 247 -16.28 -11.05 -7.57
CA LEU A 247 -17.68 -11.48 -7.50
C LEU A 247 -18.65 -10.31 -7.73
N GLY A 248 -18.28 -9.10 -7.33
CA GLY A 248 -19.01 -7.87 -7.57
C GLY A 248 -19.12 -7.56 -9.07
N ALA A 249 -18.02 -7.70 -9.82
CA ALA A 249 -18.02 -7.54 -11.27
C ALA A 249 -18.96 -8.53 -11.99
N ILE A 250 -19.09 -9.77 -11.48
CA ILE A 250 -20.02 -10.78 -12.02
C ILE A 250 -21.48 -10.44 -11.69
N LYS A 251 -21.75 -10.05 -10.43
CA LYS A 251 -23.12 -9.95 -9.90
C LYS A 251 -23.77 -8.60 -10.20
N GLY A 252 -22.97 -7.53 -10.25
CA GLY A 252 -23.45 -6.16 -10.43
C GLY A 252 -24.25 -5.63 -9.25
N TYR A 253 -24.40 -4.30 -9.17
CA TYR A 253 -25.05 -3.62 -8.06
C TYR A 253 -26.51 -4.04 -7.83
N SER A 254 -27.28 -4.30 -8.90
CA SER A 254 -28.68 -4.71 -8.80
C SER A 254 -28.90 -6.04 -8.05
N TRP A 255 -27.90 -6.93 -8.06
CA TRP A 255 -27.93 -8.14 -7.26
C TRP A 255 -27.79 -7.83 -5.77
N PHE A 256 -26.93 -6.89 -5.39
CA PHE A 256 -26.78 -6.44 -4.00
C PHE A 256 -28.06 -5.76 -3.51
N GLU A 257 -28.67 -4.89 -4.31
CA GLU A 257 -29.94 -4.23 -3.97
C GLU A 257 -31.06 -5.25 -3.71
N LYS A 258 -31.16 -6.29 -4.56
CA LYS A 258 -32.17 -7.35 -4.40
C LYS A 258 -32.03 -8.13 -3.09
N ASN A 259 -30.81 -8.23 -2.54
CA ASN A 259 -30.58 -8.91 -1.27
C ASN A 259 -30.96 -8.05 -0.05
N GLY A 260 -31.23 -6.75 -0.23
CA GLY A 260 -31.72 -5.87 0.85
C GLY A 260 -30.71 -5.62 1.97
N TRP A 261 -29.41 -5.77 1.68
CA TRP A 261 -28.34 -5.51 2.63
C TRP A 261 -28.22 -4.01 2.93
N GLN A 262 -27.90 -3.68 4.18
CA GLN A 262 -27.76 -2.29 4.62
C GLN A 262 -26.40 -1.74 4.20
N ILE A 263 -26.32 -1.14 3.01
CA ILE A 263 -25.12 -0.50 2.48
C ILE A 263 -25.39 0.99 2.37
N ASN A 264 -24.71 1.79 3.18
CA ASN A 264 -24.83 3.24 3.10
C ASN A 264 -23.84 3.81 2.08
N ASP A 265 -24.35 4.67 1.18
CA ASP A 265 -23.56 5.29 0.11
C ASP A 265 -22.68 6.43 0.63
N VAL A 266 -21.66 6.07 1.41
CA VAL A 266 -20.68 6.97 2.01
C VAL A 266 -19.30 6.38 1.82
N TYR A 267 -18.33 7.22 1.44
CA TYR A 267 -16.91 6.90 1.46
C TYR A 267 -16.18 8.00 2.24
N CYS A 268 -16.04 7.78 3.55
CA CYS A 268 -15.55 8.78 4.48
C CYS A 268 -14.03 8.95 4.36
N ASN A 269 -13.57 10.15 4.00
CA ASN A 269 -12.14 10.46 3.95
C ASN A 269 -11.59 10.70 5.35
N LYS A 270 -10.92 9.70 5.90
CA LYS A 270 -10.28 9.81 7.21
C LYS A 270 -8.85 10.32 7.07
N ASN A 271 -8.09 9.79 6.10
CA ASN A 271 -6.63 9.77 6.14
C ASN A 271 -5.93 10.52 4.98
N ARG A 272 -6.67 11.06 3.99
CA ARG A 272 -6.09 11.64 2.77
C ARG A 272 -6.42 13.13 2.67
N LYS A 273 -5.68 13.92 3.46
CA LYS A 273 -5.88 15.37 3.58
C LYS A 273 -5.96 16.07 2.21
N GLY A 274 -6.97 16.91 2.03
CA GLY A 274 -7.13 17.72 0.82
C GLY A 274 -7.66 16.96 -0.39
N LEU A 275 -8.15 15.73 -0.20
CA LEU A 275 -9.08 15.05 -1.09
C LEU A 275 -10.53 15.29 -0.61
N PRO A 276 -11.57 14.96 -1.41
CA PRO A 276 -12.96 15.19 -1.04
C PRO A 276 -13.32 14.59 0.33
N GLU A 277 -14.02 15.36 1.16
CA GLU A 277 -14.50 14.94 2.49
C GLU A 277 -15.91 14.33 2.42
N ASP A 278 -16.61 14.53 1.29
CA ASP A 278 -17.99 14.16 1.08
C ASP A 278 -18.15 13.02 0.06
N GLU A 279 -17.11 12.24 -0.20
CA GLU A 279 -17.14 11.18 -1.22
C GLU A 279 -18.19 10.10 -0.90
N THR A 280 -18.76 9.52 -1.96
CA THR A 280 -19.69 8.39 -1.87
C THR A 280 -19.18 7.21 -2.68
N ILE A 281 -19.67 6.00 -2.37
CA ILE A 281 -19.33 4.78 -3.12
C ILE A 281 -19.80 4.93 -4.57
N THR A 282 -20.99 5.50 -4.78
CA THR A 282 -21.54 5.83 -6.10
C THR A 282 -20.61 6.77 -6.86
N ARG A 283 -20.17 7.88 -6.24
CA ARG A 283 -19.30 8.85 -6.92
C ARG A 283 -17.96 8.23 -7.26
N PHE A 284 -17.38 7.43 -6.36
CA PHE A 284 -16.14 6.72 -6.66
C PHE A 284 -16.32 5.77 -7.87
N ALA A 285 -17.42 5.02 -7.93
CA ALA A 285 -17.75 4.19 -9.09
C ALA A 285 -17.95 5.01 -10.37
N GLU A 286 -18.57 6.20 -10.31
CA GLU A 286 -18.72 7.10 -11.46
C GLU A 286 -17.36 7.59 -12.01
N ARG A 287 -16.39 7.89 -11.13
CA ARG A 287 -15.02 8.25 -11.55
C ARG A 287 -14.36 7.10 -12.32
N ILE A 288 -14.49 5.89 -11.79
CA ILE A 288 -13.97 4.67 -12.42
C ILE A 288 -14.66 4.47 -13.78
N MET A 289 -15.98 4.63 -13.86
CA MET A 289 -16.75 4.51 -15.11
C MET A 289 -16.31 5.53 -16.17
N LYS A 290 -16.00 6.76 -15.78
CA LYS A 290 -15.46 7.79 -16.70
C LYS A 290 -14.08 7.42 -17.24
N LEU A 291 -13.23 6.81 -16.42
CA LEU A 291 -11.94 6.27 -16.87
C LEU A 291 -12.15 5.02 -17.74
N ALA A 292 -13.15 4.20 -17.44
CA ALA A 292 -13.51 3.04 -18.26
C ALA A 292 -14.01 3.44 -19.65
N ASP A 293 -14.83 4.51 -19.75
CA ASP A 293 -15.19 5.10 -21.05
C ASP A 293 -13.95 5.43 -21.87
N LYS A 294 -12.96 6.08 -21.23
CA LYS A 294 -11.71 6.46 -21.88
C LYS A 294 -10.92 5.23 -22.36
N ALA A 295 -10.75 4.23 -21.51
CA ALA A 295 -10.07 2.99 -21.87
C ALA A 295 -10.78 2.28 -23.02
N ILE A 296 -12.10 2.10 -22.93
CA ILE A 296 -12.89 1.43 -23.96
C ILE A 296 -12.73 2.14 -25.31
N LEU A 297 -12.85 3.47 -25.35
CA LEU A 297 -12.71 4.24 -26.59
C LEU A 297 -11.27 4.22 -27.13
N GLN A 298 -10.27 4.35 -26.26
CA GLN A 298 -8.85 4.36 -26.66
C GLN A 298 -8.41 3.02 -27.26
N TYR A 299 -8.95 1.91 -26.76
CA TYR A 299 -8.57 0.56 -27.18
C TYR A 299 -9.57 -0.09 -28.15
N GLY A 300 -10.27 0.72 -28.95
CA GLY A 300 -11.05 0.26 -30.11
C GLY A 300 -12.47 -0.20 -29.82
N GLY A 301 -12.97 0.03 -28.61
CA GLY A 301 -14.36 -0.11 -28.24
C GLY A 301 -15.23 1.09 -28.62
N LYS A 302 -16.51 1.04 -28.24
CA LYS A 302 -17.51 2.08 -28.52
C LYS A 302 -18.45 2.26 -27.34
N LYS A 303 -18.98 3.48 -27.22
CA LYS A 303 -20.04 3.87 -26.29
C LYS A 303 -21.19 4.47 -27.09
N GLU A 304 -22.37 3.85 -27.05
CA GLU A 304 -23.52 4.22 -27.88
C GLU A 304 -24.81 4.26 -27.05
N ILE A 305 -25.71 5.20 -27.35
CA ILE A 305 -27.05 5.23 -26.76
C ILE A 305 -28.04 4.72 -27.79
N LEU A 306 -28.68 3.59 -27.52
CA LEU A 306 -29.71 3.00 -28.38
C LEU A 306 -31.00 2.87 -27.58
N LYS A 307 -32.09 3.47 -28.07
CA LYS A 307 -33.41 3.44 -27.39
C LYS A 307 -33.31 3.83 -25.91
N GLU A 308 -32.65 4.95 -25.62
CA GLU A 308 -32.43 5.51 -24.28
C GLU A 308 -31.61 4.62 -23.33
N LYS A 309 -31.01 3.53 -23.82
CA LYS A 309 -30.11 2.67 -23.06
C LYS A 309 -28.68 2.85 -23.52
N LEU A 310 -27.77 2.87 -22.56
CA LEU A 310 -26.34 2.92 -22.81
C LEU A 310 -25.80 1.52 -23.14
N TYR A 311 -25.07 1.42 -24.25
CA TYR A 311 -24.41 0.20 -24.70
C TYR A 311 -22.92 0.44 -24.86
N TYR A 312 -22.15 -0.58 -24.47
CA TYR A 312 -20.71 -0.63 -24.68
C TYR A 312 -20.38 -1.77 -25.63
N THR A 313 -19.58 -1.47 -26.65
CA THR A 313 -18.84 -2.49 -27.40
C THR A 313 -17.42 -2.48 -26.86
N ILE A 314 -16.98 -3.60 -26.29
CA ILE A 314 -15.64 -3.73 -25.71
C ILE A 314 -14.81 -4.63 -26.63
N ALA A 315 -13.64 -4.14 -27.05
CA ALA A 315 -12.65 -4.95 -27.74
C ALA A 315 -11.93 -5.82 -26.69
N LEU A 316 -12.40 -7.05 -26.50
CA LEU A 316 -11.84 -7.97 -25.50
C LEU A 316 -10.34 -8.17 -25.72
N GLN A 317 -9.59 -8.23 -24.63
CA GLN A 317 -8.17 -8.50 -24.65
C GLN A 317 -7.85 -9.69 -23.75
N GLU A 318 -7.04 -10.61 -24.27
CA GLU A 318 -6.50 -11.72 -23.49
C GLU A 318 -5.37 -11.23 -22.58
N PRO A 319 -5.14 -11.91 -21.44
CA PRO A 319 -4.08 -11.56 -20.48
C PRO A 319 -2.68 -11.74 -21.07
N ALA A 320 -1.69 -11.08 -20.47
CA ALA A 320 -0.29 -11.20 -20.86
C ALA A 320 0.67 -11.20 -19.66
N THR A 321 1.77 -11.94 -19.79
CA THR A 321 2.88 -11.89 -18.83
C THR A 321 3.72 -10.64 -19.05
N LEU A 322 3.33 -9.55 -18.38
CA LEU A 322 4.00 -8.25 -18.45
C LEU A 322 5.24 -8.18 -17.55
N CYS A 323 5.14 -8.67 -16.30
CA CYS A 323 6.29 -8.86 -15.43
C CYS A 323 6.83 -10.28 -15.61
N LYS A 324 8.14 -10.41 -15.83
CA LYS A 324 8.84 -11.69 -15.83
C LYS A 324 9.82 -11.74 -14.67
N VAL A 325 9.86 -12.87 -13.97
CA VAL A 325 10.84 -13.04 -12.90
C VAL A 325 12.22 -13.21 -13.50
N THR A 326 13.17 -12.44 -12.98
CA THR A 326 14.56 -12.46 -13.43
C THR A 326 15.46 -12.74 -12.23
N PRO A 327 16.53 -13.56 -12.39
CA PRO A 327 17.50 -13.75 -11.33
C PRO A 327 18.03 -12.42 -10.75
N PRO A 328 18.12 -12.26 -9.41
CA PRO A 328 18.50 -11.00 -8.79
C PRO A 328 19.87 -10.44 -9.20
N ASP A 329 20.82 -11.30 -9.55
CA ASP A 329 22.14 -10.93 -10.08
C ASP A 329 22.01 -10.23 -11.43
N ILE A 330 21.22 -10.79 -12.36
CA ILE A 330 20.96 -10.19 -13.69
C ILE A 330 20.17 -8.87 -13.56
N LEU A 331 19.20 -8.83 -12.64
CA LEU A 331 18.47 -7.59 -12.32
C LEU A 331 19.42 -6.51 -11.81
N PHE A 332 20.36 -6.86 -10.92
CA PHE A 332 21.33 -5.91 -10.38
C PHE A 332 22.31 -5.44 -11.46
N GLU A 333 22.81 -6.32 -12.33
CA GLU A 333 23.66 -5.94 -13.46
C GLU A 333 22.96 -4.93 -14.37
N THR A 334 21.68 -5.16 -14.66
CA THR A 334 20.87 -4.25 -15.48
C THR A 334 20.69 -2.90 -14.79
N PHE A 335 20.35 -2.91 -13.50
CA PHE A 335 20.22 -1.71 -12.68
C PHE A 335 21.54 -0.93 -12.62
N GLU A 336 22.66 -1.61 -12.37
CA GLU A 336 23.99 -1.03 -12.32
C GLU A 336 24.35 -0.36 -13.65
N LYS A 337 24.14 -1.08 -14.78
CA LYS A 337 24.39 -0.54 -16.12
C LYS A 337 23.57 0.72 -16.42
N THR A 338 22.33 0.80 -15.94
CA THR A 338 21.46 1.97 -16.16
C THR A 338 21.84 3.19 -15.32
N TYR A 339 22.26 2.99 -14.06
CA TYR A 339 22.36 4.10 -13.10
C TYR A 339 23.79 4.44 -12.68
N LYS A 340 24.75 3.51 -12.69
CA LYS A 340 26.13 3.72 -12.18
C LYS A 340 26.80 4.96 -12.77
N GLN A 341 26.83 5.08 -14.09
CA GLN A 341 27.49 6.22 -14.75
C GLN A 341 26.78 7.55 -14.47
N LYS A 342 25.45 7.54 -14.33
CA LYS A 342 24.68 8.74 -13.99
C LYS A 342 25.04 9.25 -12.59
N ILE A 343 25.14 8.33 -11.62
CA ILE A 343 25.51 8.67 -10.24
C ILE A 343 26.98 9.13 -10.16
N LEU A 344 27.90 8.44 -10.82
CA LEU A 344 29.31 8.87 -10.89
C LEU A 344 29.45 10.28 -11.51
N ALA A 345 28.75 10.56 -12.62
CA ALA A 345 28.77 11.87 -13.28
C ALA A 345 28.16 12.98 -12.40
N TYR A 346 27.10 12.68 -11.64
CA TYR A 346 26.50 13.63 -10.71
C TYR A 346 27.51 14.10 -9.65
N PHE A 347 28.29 13.19 -9.07
CA PHE A 347 29.31 13.56 -8.07
C PHE A 347 30.58 14.14 -8.70
N ALA A 348 30.96 13.75 -9.92
CA ALA A 348 32.12 14.28 -10.61
C ALA A 348 31.97 15.74 -11.04
N SER A 349 30.75 16.16 -11.41
CA SER A 349 30.49 17.54 -11.89
C SER A 349 30.47 18.60 -10.77
N GLY A 350 30.52 18.19 -9.50
CA GLY A 350 30.33 19.11 -8.37
C GLY A 350 28.93 19.75 -8.35
N ASN A 351 27.95 19.08 -8.97
CA ASN A 351 26.62 19.63 -9.30
C ASN A 351 26.06 20.51 -8.16
N PRO A 352 25.76 21.79 -8.42
CA PRO A 352 25.19 22.68 -7.42
C PRO A 352 23.74 22.33 -7.07
N ASP A 353 23.08 21.48 -7.86
CA ASP A 353 21.74 21.00 -7.56
C ASP A 353 21.75 20.05 -6.35
N THR A 354 21.46 20.64 -5.19
CA THR A 354 21.38 19.93 -3.91
C THR A 354 20.07 19.16 -3.73
N ALA A 355 19.09 19.31 -4.62
CA ALA A 355 17.78 18.67 -4.47
C ALA A 355 17.88 17.14 -4.56
N LEU A 356 18.74 16.63 -5.45
CA LEU A 356 18.95 15.18 -5.64
C LEU A 356 20.08 14.59 -4.81
N LEU A 357 20.72 15.39 -3.96
CA LEU A 357 21.94 15.01 -3.28
C LEU A 357 21.72 13.82 -2.33
N ALA A 358 20.62 13.84 -1.57
CA ALA A 358 20.27 12.72 -0.68
C ALA A 358 19.92 11.44 -1.46
N ALA A 359 19.11 11.55 -2.53
CA ALA A 359 18.76 10.42 -3.39
C ALA A 359 20.00 9.78 -4.02
N ASN A 360 20.89 10.58 -4.60
CA ASN A 360 22.08 10.08 -5.29
C ASN A 360 23.11 9.50 -4.31
N THR A 361 23.23 10.06 -3.09
CA THR A 361 24.04 9.44 -2.03
C THR A 361 23.47 8.09 -1.60
N TYR A 362 22.15 7.98 -1.44
CA TYR A 362 21.51 6.69 -1.13
C TYR A 362 21.74 5.67 -2.26
N LEU A 363 21.53 6.07 -3.52
CA LEU A 363 21.78 5.20 -4.69
C LEU A 363 23.24 4.79 -4.84
N ALA A 364 24.21 5.63 -4.43
CA ALA A 364 25.62 5.25 -4.43
C ALA A 364 25.90 4.05 -3.49
N TYR A 365 25.20 3.98 -2.35
CA TYR A 365 25.24 2.79 -1.49
C TYR A 365 24.55 1.60 -2.13
N VAL A 366 23.36 1.78 -2.72
CA VAL A 366 22.65 0.70 -3.45
C VAL A 366 23.54 0.09 -4.54
N LEU A 367 24.22 0.94 -5.32
CA LEU A 367 25.09 0.57 -6.44
C LEU A 367 26.48 0.09 -6.01
N LYS A 368 26.79 0.09 -4.70
CA LYS A 368 28.11 -0.32 -4.16
C LYS A 368 29.28 0.50 -4.70
N ILE A 369 29.07 1.79 -4.95
CA ILE A 369 30.08 2.74 -5.48
C ILE A 369 30.36 3.91 -4.53
N ALA A 370 29.85 3.86 -3.30
CA ALA A 370 29.99 4.92 -2.30
C ALA A 370 31.47 5.24 -1.99
N GLU A 371 32.31 4.22 -1.85
CA GLU A 371 33.74 4.36 -1.56
C GLU A 371 34.50 4.99 -2.73
N ASP A 372 34.23 4.54 -3.97
CA ASP A 372 34.79 5.13 -5.19
C ASP A 372 34.49 6.63 -5.31
N ILE A 373 33.25 7.02 -4.98
CA ILE A 373 32.82 8.43 -5.01
C ILE A 373 33.52 9.23 -3.91
N ARG A 374 33.56 8.69 -2.68
CA ARG A 374 34.26 9.31 -1.55
C ARG A 374 35.71 9.59 -1.88
N ASP A 375 36.41 8.62 -2.44
CA ASP A 375 37.86 8.70 -2.67
C ASP A 375 38.18 9.67 -3.82
N ARG A 376 37.30 9.79 -4.82
CA ARG A 376 37.48 10.71 -5.96
C ARG A 376 37.03 12.14 -5.65
N ASN A 377 35.97 12.34 -4.87
CA ASN A 377 35.42 13.66 -4.56
C ASN A 377 34.91 13.72 -3.10
N PRO A 378 35.83 13.79 -2.11
CA PRO A 378 35.47 13.70 -0.70
C PRO A 378 34.59 14.86 -0.22
N GLU A 379 34.79 16.07 -0.75
CA GLU A 379 34.00 17.24 -0.36
C GLU A 379 32.54 17.10 -0.80
N GLN A 380 32.30 16.76 -2.07
CA GLN A 380 30.94 16.57 -2.57
C GLN A 380 30.27 15.35 -1.93
N TRP A 381 31.03 14.28 -1.68
CA TRP A 381 30.53 13.12 -0.94
C TRP A 381 30.08 13.50 0.48
N GLN A 382 30.85 14.32 1.20
CA GLN A 382 30.48 14.76 2.55
C GLN A 382 29.19 15.61 2.54
N LYS A 383 28.99 16.47 1.53
CA LYS A 383 27.71 17.18 1.34
C LYS A 383 26.57 16.18 1.14
N GLY A 384 26.82 15.13 0.35
CA GLY A 384 25.97 13.95 0.17
C GLY A 384 25.52 13.32 1.48
N ILE A 385 26.50 12.89 2.29
CA ILE A 385 26.28 12.30 3.60
C ILE A 385 25.46 13.22 4.50
N ASN A 386 25.81 14.51 4.57
CA ASN A 386 25.09 15.48 5.38
C ASN A 386 23.63 15.63 4.91
N SER A 387 23.39 15.57 3.60
CA SER A 387 22.03 15.62 3.04
C SER A 387 21.22 14.39 3.38
N LEU A 388 21.81 13.19 3.28
CA LEU A 388 21.16 11.93 3.63
C LEU A 388 20.87 11.82 5.14
N LYS A 389 21.79 12.28 6.01
CA LYS A 389 21.59 12.31 7.47
C LYS A 389 20.42 13.19 7.91
N ARG A 390 20.01 14.17 7.09
CA ARG A 390 18.82 14.99 7.35
C ARG A 390 17.50 14.29 7.02
N GLN A 391 17.53 13.16 6.29
CA GLN A 391 16.35 12.40 5.90
C GLN A 391 15.94 11.42 7.01
N ASN A 392 15.63 11.93 8.21
CA ASN A 392 15.47 11.09 9.40
C ASN A 392 14.33 10.06 9.26
N GLU A 393 13.24 10.42 8.58
CA GLU A 393 12.14 9.50 8.25
C GLU A 393 12.57 8.37 7.31
N LEU A 394 13.36 8.66 6.27
CA LEU A 394 13.93 7.61 5.42
C LEU A 394 14.84 6.69 6.24
N LEU A 395 15.66 7.26 7.14
CA LEU A 395 16.52 6.47 8.02
C LEU A 395 15.72 5.65 9.04
N TRP A 396 14.54 6.12 9.47
CA TRP A 396 13.58 5.32 10.24
C TRP A 396 13.08 4.14 9.41
N CYS A 397 12.74 4.35 8.14
CA CYS A 397 12.35 3.29 7.23
C CYS A 397 13.47 2.26 7.03
N VAL A 398 14.73 2.71 6.86
CA VAL A 398 15.92 1.85 6.79
C VAL A 398 16.12 1.04 8.08
N LYS A 399 15.96 1.67 9.25
CA LYS A 399 16.11 0.98 10.55
C LYS A 399 15.12 -0.17 10.70
N ASN A 400 13.87 0.06 10.29
CA ASN A 400 12.77 -0.89 10.47
C ASN A 400 12.58 -1.85 9.29
N SER A 401 13.33 -1.70 8.20
CA SER A 401 13.25 -2.61 7.05
C SER A 401 13.95 -3.96 7.31
N PRO A 402 13.62 -5.01 6.53
CA PRO A 402 14.34 -6.27 6.56
C PRO A 402 15.84 -6.05 6.36
N ASP A 403 16.65 -6.89 6.98
CA ASP A 403 18.10 -6.75 6.90
C ASP A 403 18.58 -6.90 5.45
N ASN A 404 19.41 -5.95 5.02
CA ASN A 404 19.91 -5.86 3.66
C ASN A 404 21.26 -5.13 3.62
N TYR A 405 21.93 -5.18 2.47
CA TYR A 405 23.24 -4.57 2.27
C TYR A 405 23.25 -3.07 2.56
N VAL A 406 22.27 -2.31 2.07
CA VAL A 406 22.21 -0.85 2.23
C VAL A 406 22.09 -0.46 3.70
N LYS A 407 21.18 -1.10 4.44
CA LYS A 407 21.03 -0.91 5.88
C LYS A 407 22.36 -1.14 6.61
N LYS A 408 23.05 -2.24 6.33
CA LYS A 408 24.37 -2.55 6.91
C LYS A 408 25.40 -1.47 6.58
N MET A 409 25.48 -1.04 5.32
CA MET A 409 26.47 -0.06 4.89
C MET A 409 26.23 1.33 5.48
N LEU A 410 24.97 1.77 5.57
CA LEU A 410 24.61 3.04 6.19
C LEU A 410 25.01 3.04 7.68
N LEU A 411 24.73 1.94 8.40
CA LEU A 411 25.14 1.78 9.80
C LEU A 411 26.66 1.83 9.99
N THR A 412 27.43 1.09 9.17
CA THR A 412 28.91 1.11 9.21
C THR A 412 29.48 2.51 9.01
N HIS A 413 28.80 3.36 8.24
CA HIS A 413 29.21 4.75 7.98
C HIS A 413 28.60 5.77 8.96
N GLY A 414 27.95 5.33 10.03
CA GLY A 414 27.34 6.21 11.03
C GLY A 414 26.18 7.05 10.46
N ILE A 415 25.47 6.52 9.45
CA ILE A 415 24.27 7.09 8.85
C ILE A 415 23.10 6.25 9.36
N GLN A 416 22.45 6.73 10.39
CA GLN A 416 21.42 5.97 11.09
C GLN A 416 20.30 6.89 11.55
N PHE A 417 19.14 6.30 11.77
CA PHE A 417 18.03 6.98 12.39
C PHE A 417 18.45 7.55 13.75
N VAL A 418 18.15 8.83 13.96
CA VAL A 418 18.37 9.48 15.25
C VAL A 418 17.01 9.70 15.88
N PHE A 419 16.77 9.04 17.02
CA PHE A 419 15.61 9.34 17.83
C PHE A 419 15.68 10.79 18.30
N PRO A 420 14.60 11.58 18.15
CA PRO A 420 14.58 12.93 18.70
C PRO A 420 14.60 12.86 20.23
N GLU A 421 15.22 13.85 20.86
CA GLU A 421 15.15 14.01 22.31
C GLU A 421 13.82 14.67 22.72
N PRO A 422 13.27 14.34 23.90
CA PRO A 422 12.11 15.04 24.43
C PRO A 422 12.37 16.55 24.55
N SER A 423 11.51 17.36 23.94
CA SER A 423 11.59 18.80 24.09
C SER A 423 10.96 19.24 25.42
N LEU A 424 11.69 20.07 26.17
CA LEU A 424 11.17 20.79 27.35
C LEU A 424 10.90 22.27 27.06
N LYS A 425 10.95 22.66 25.78
CA LYS A 425 10.67 24.02 25.29
C LYS A 425 9.46 23.99 24.36
N GLY A 426 8.59 24.99 24.45
CA GLY A 426 7.38 25.06 23.63
C GLY A 426 6.29 25.90 24.30
N ASN A 427 5.33 26.38 23.50
CA ASN A 427 4.16 27.10 24.00
C ASN A 427 3.03 26.17 24.49
N VAL A 428 3.04 24.89 24.11
CA VAL A 428 2.08 23.88 24.57
C VAL A 428 2.82 22.81 25.38
N GLU A 429 2.21 22.40 26.49
CA GLU A 429 2.71 21.35 27.38
C GLU A 429 1.79 20.13 27.35
N PHE A 430 2.37 18.95 27.18
CA PHE A 430 1.70 17.67 27.34
C PHE A 430 2.25 16.99 28.59
N LYS A 431 1.36 16.44 29.43
CA LYS A 431 1.70 15.77 30.68
C LYS A 431 0.90 14.48 30.81
N LEU A 432 1.57 13.43 31.29
CA LEU A 432 0.95 12.16 31.67
C LEU A 432 1.37 11.83 33.09
N ALA A 433 0.42 11.75 34.03
CA ALA A 433 0.72 11.34 35.40
C ALA A 433 0.93 9.82 35.51
N GLY A 434 1.89 9.38 36.34
CA GLY A 434 2.14 7.96 36.60
C GLY A 434 2.99 7.25 35.55
N TYR A 435 2.71 5.96 35.32
CA TYR A 435 3.48 5.08 34.43
C TYR A 435 5.00 5.02 34.76
N PRO A 436 5.39 4.76 36.02
CA PRO A 436 6.81 4.74 36.41
C PRO A 436 7.58 3.56 35.81
N ALA A 437 6.88 2.49 35.43
CA ALA A 437 7.47 1.31 34.77
C ALA A 437 7.54 1.45 33.24
N ALA A 438 6.92 2.48 32.65
CA ALA A 438 6.97 2.64 31.21
C ALA A 438 8.40 2.90 30.73
N SER A 439 8.73 2.31 29.58
CA SER A 439 10.04 2.48 28.95
C SER A 439 10.05 3.73 28.08
N GLN A 440 8.98 3.96 27.32
CA GLN A 440 8.86 5.10 26.41
C GLN A 440 7.42 5.63 26.39
N VAL A 441 7.29 6.95 26.37
CA VAL A 441 6.01 7.64 26.22
C VAL A 441 6.13 8.69 25.13
N PHE A 442 5.11 8.79 24.28
CA PHE A 442 5.07 9.72 23.16
C PHE A 442 3.72 10.43 23.07
N VAL A 443 3.72 11.57 22.41
CA VAL A 443 2.50 12.20 21.89
C VAL A 443 2.43 11.95 20.38
N THR A 444 1.29 11.52 19.87
CA THR A 444 1.08 11.34 18.42
C THR A 444 -0.23 11.96 17.98
N GLY A 445 -0.28 12.55 16.79
CA GLY A 445 -1.49 13.21 16.32
C GLY A 445 -1.28 14.02 15.06
N SER A 446 -2.27 14.85 14.71
CA SER A 446 -2.17 15.77 13.57
C SER A 446 -0.97 16.73 13.68
N LEU A 447 -0.52 17.01 14.91
CA LEU A 447 0.66 17.83 15.21
C LEU A 447 2.00 17.27 14.70
N ASN A 448 2.12 15.95 14.51
CA ASN A 448 3.35 15.32 14.02
C ASN A 448 3.12 14.33 12.86
N GLY A 449 1.96 14.43 12.19
CA GLY A 449 1.57 13.53 11.11
C GLY A 449 1.46 12.08 11.59
N TRP A 450 0.91 11.90 12.80
CA TRP A 450 0.61 10.61 13.44
C TRP A 450 1.81 9.67 13.57
N LYS A 451 3.01 10.24 13.79
CA LYS A 451 4.26 9.50 13.99
C LYS A 451 4.76 9.68 15.41
N ALA A 452 4.40 8.76 16.31
CA ALA A 452 4.70 8.82 17.73
C ALA A 452 6.17 9.13 18.04
N TRP A 453 7.10 8.45 17.35
CA TRP A 453 8.54 8.60 17.57
C TRP A 453 9.07 10.03 17.35
N LYS A 454 8.32 10.92 16.68
CA LYS A 454 8.69 12.33 16.48
C LYS A 454 8.56 13.18 17.75
N THR A 455 7.81 12.72 18.75
CA THR A 455 7.49 13.53 19.93
C THR A 455 7.54 12.69 21.20
N PRO A 456 8.74 12.29 21.63
CA PRO A 456 8.92 11.59 22.90
C PRO A 456 8.74 12.53 24.10
N MET A 457 8.31 11.94 25.20
CA MET A 457 8.13 12.59 26.49
C MET A 457 9.28 12.25 27.43
N ALA A 458 9.74 13.24 28.20
CA ALA A 458 10.74 13.07 29.24
C ALA A 458 10.10 12.50 30.50
N LYS A 459 10.78 11.56 31.15
CA LYS A 459 10.40 11.06 32.46
C LYS A 459 10.67 12.12 33.53
N THR A 460 9.73 12.27 34.46
CA THR A 460 9.76 13.21 35.58
C THR A 460 9.49 12.47 36.88
N ALA A 461 9.60 13.15 38.03
CA ALA A 461 9.28 12.55 39.33
C ALA A 461 7.82 12.06 39.45
N GLY A 462 6.87 12.68 38.73
CA GLY A 462 5.44 12.39 38.82
C GLY A 462 4.82 11.72 37.59
N GLY A 463 5.62 11.44 36.55
CA GLY A 463 5.14 10.88 35.29
C GLY A 463 5.97 11.35 34.11
N TRP A 464 5.34 11.80 33.03
CA TRP A 464 5.99 12.14 31.76
C TRP A 464 5.57 13.51 31.25
N MET A 465 6.47 14.22 30.58
CA MET A 465 6.13 15.50 29.95
C MET A 465 6.89 15.78 28.66
N CYS A 466 6.31 16.59 27.77
CA CYS A 466 7.04 17.31 26.74
C CYS A 466 6.40 18.67 26.48
N ARG A 467 7.14 19.53 25.78
CA ARG A 467 6.63 20.79 25.25
C ARG A 467 6.86 20.88 23.75
N ILE A 468 5.89 21.44 23.05
CA ILE A 468 5.87 21.57 21.59
C ILE A 468 5.47 22.99 21.24
N ASN A 469 6.09 23.56 20.20
CA ASN A 469 5.60 24.78 19.58
C ASN A 469 4.50 24.45 18.59
N LEU A 470 3.26 24.83 18.90
CA LEU A 470 2.10 24.68 18.04
C LEU A 470 1.51 26.05 17.71
N ASN A 471 1.10 26.23 16.47
CA ASN A 471 0.35 27.41 16.06
C ASN A 471 -1.08 27.35 16.62
N PRO A 472 -1.81 28.48 16.68
CA PRO A 472 -3.23 28.46 16.96
C PRO A 472 -3.98 27.51 16.01
N GLY A 473 -4.88 26.69 16.56
CA GLY A 473 -5.57 25.67 15.80
C GLY A 473 -6.13 24.52 16.64
N ARG A 474 -6.81 23.61 15.95
CA ARG A 474 -7.37 22.38 16.51
C ARG A 474 -6.50 21.19 16.14
N TYR A 475 -6.14 20.40 17.14
CA TYR A 475 -5.27 19.23 16.98
C TYR A 475 -5.93 18.00 17.61
N GLU A 476 -5.93 16.91 16.85
CA GLU A 476 -6.29 15.57 17.35
C GLU A 476 -5.02 14.84 17.74
N TYR A 477 -5.04 14.17 18.89
CA TYR A 477 -3.88 13.44 19.40
C TYR A 477 -4.25 12.24 20.29
N LYS A 478 -3.26 11.39 20.51
CA LYS A 478 -3.22 10.32 21.50
C LYS A 478 -1.87 10.33 22.22
N ILE A 479 -1.84 9.71 23.39
CA ILE A 479 -0.62 9.38 24.11
C ILE A 479 -0.27 7.93 23.80
N VAL A 480 1.00 7.63 23.52
CA VAL A 480 1.46 6.25 23.29
C VAL A 480 2.36 5.86 24.44
N VAL A 481 2.00 4.83 25.19
CA VAL A 481 2.80 4.26 26.28
C VAL A 481 3.23 2.85 25.85
N ASP A 482 4.54 2.62 25.71
CA ASP A 482 5.11 1.31 25.32
C ASP A 482 4.37 0.65 24.13
N ASN A 483 4.17 1.43 23.05
CA ASN A 483 3.46 1.07 21.81
C ASN A 483 1.93 0.93 21.90
N VAL A 484 1.34 1.21 23.06
CA VAL A 484 -0.12 1.23 23.22
C VAL A 484 -0.62 2.68 23.15
N ALA A 485 -1.38 2.99 22.10
CA ALA A 485 -2.04 4.29 21.97
C ALA A 485 -3.28 4.37 22.87
N MET A 486 -3.41 5.47 23.60
CA MET A 486 -4.51 5.76 24.50
C MET A 486 -4.93 7.23 24.43
N LEU A 487 -6.16 7.51 24.85
CA LEU A 487 -6.61 8.88 25.08
C LEU A 487 -5.82 9.51 26.22
N ASP A 488 -5.64 10.82 26.17
CA ASP A 488 -5.07 11.58 27.27
C ASP A 488 -6.03 11.55 28.48
N PRO A 489 -5.67 10.88 29.59
CA PRO A 489 -6.57 10.72 30.73
C PRO A 489 -6.83 12.05 31.46
N ALA A 490 -5.97 13.06 31.27
CA ALA A 490 -6.14 14.38 31.86
C ALA A 490 -6.95 15.32 30.96
N ASN A 491 -7.25 14.93 29.72
CA ASN A 491 -7.99 15.76 28.77
C ASN A 491 -9.43 15.25 28.60
N PRO A 492 -10.43 15.98 29.14
CA PRO A 492 -11.83 15.61 28.97
C PRO A 492 -12.35 15.91 27.56
N LEU A 493 -11.65 16.73 26.76
CA LEU A 493 -12.07 17.07 25.40
C LEU A 493 -11.63 15.98 24.43
N GLN A 494 -12.61 15.27 23.88
CA GLN A 494 -12.42 14.12 23.01
C GLN A 494 -13.43 14.19 21.87
N GLU A 495 -13.10 13.58 20.74
CA GLU A 495 -14.01 13.45 19.61
C GLU A 495 -13.93 12.04 19.06
N GLN A 496 -15.11 11.49 18.77
CA GLN A 496 -15.23 10.24 18.03
C GLN A 496 -15.20 10.54 16.53
N ASN A 497 -14.31 9.86 15.82
CA ASN A 497 -14.26 9.84 14.39
C ASN A 497 -15.52 9.16 13.85
N VAL A 498 -16.28 9.90 13.03
CA VAL A 498 -17.54 9.42 12.46
C VAL A 498 -17.36 8.31 11.42
N CYS A 499 -16.18 8.21 10.80
CA CYS A 499 -15.90 7.22 9.77
C CYS A 499 -15.75 5.80 10.36
N ASP A 500 -14.98 5.66 11.45
CA ASP A 500 -14.56 4.35 11.99
C ASP A 500 -14.88 4.15 13.48
N GLY A 501 -15.49 5.14 14.12
CA GLY A 501 -15.85 5.10 15.53
C GLY A 501 -14.68 5.24 16.50
N THR A 502 -13.45 5.47 16.02
CA THR A 502 -12.28 5.65 16.90
C THR A 502 -12.31 7.01 17.59
N THR A 503 -11.85 7.08 18.85
CA THR A 503 -11.82 8.35 19.60
C THR A 503 -10.41 8.92 19.67
N ASN A 504 -10.30 10.24 19.57
CA ASN A 504 -9.08 11.03 19.75
C ASN A 504 -9.26 12.10 20.85
N SER A 505 -8.19 12.45 21.54
CA SER A 505 -8.17 13.63 22.42
C SER A 505 -7.99 14.90 21.57
N ILE A 506 -8.64 15.99 21.98
CA ILE A 506 -8.62 17.27 21.25
C ILE A 506 -7.86 18.32 22.03
N LEU A 507 -6.92 18.96 21.37
CA LEU A 507 -6.21 20.14 21.86
C LEU A 507 -6.62 21.35 21.01
N ILE A 508 -7.05 22.42 21.67
CA ILE A 508 -7.28 23.73 21.05
C ILE A 508 -6.20 24.70 21.53
N VAL A 509 -5.37 25.17 20.60
CA VAL A 509 -4.36 26.20 20.83
C VAL A 509 -4.95 27.54 20.40
N LYS A 510 -4.93 28.53 21.29
CA LYS A 510 -5.50 29.87 21.05
C LYS A 510 -4.43 30.86 20.60
#